data_AF-A0A3L7YKC8-F1
#
_entry.id   AF-A0A3L7YKC8-F1
#
_cell.length_a   1.000
_cell.length_b   1.000
_cell.length_c   1.000
_cell.angle_alpha   90.00
_cell.angle_beta   90.00
_cell.angle_gamma   90.00
#
_symmetry.space_group_name_H-M   'P 1'
#
loop_
_entity.id
_entity.type
_entity.pdbx_description
1 polymer ?
#
loop_
_entity_poly.entity_id
_entity_poly.type
_entity_poly.pdbx_seq_one_letter_code
_entity_poly.pdbx_strand_id
1 'polypeptide(L)'
;MAIPPRLMADPTKGGAVFIIGMHVHDWARPSDWLPPFLAMPRMMRELERNRDLGMVSARYCLWGRTIAVVQYWKSFEHLERYARNDEYEHRPAWLEFYRAASKSGSTVGIFHETYVVAPGATESLYFNMPPDFGLTGVTGAIPVHARRETAHERLHESGERGAQA
;
A
#
# COMPACT_ATOMS: atom_id res chain seq x y z
N MET A 1 35.59 -3.01 0.94
CA MET A 1 34.25 -2.55 0.49
C MET A 1 33.36 -2.51 1.73
N ALA A 2 32.75 -1.37 2.06
CA ALA A 2 31.89 -1.27 3.25
C ALA A 2 30.58 -2.03 3.00
N ILE A 3 30.14 -2.84 3.95
CA ILE A 3 28.84 -3.52 3.89
C ILE A 3 27.75 -2.46 4.10
N PRO A 4 26.74 -2.34 3.20
CA PRO A 4 25.64 -1.41 3.39
C PRO A 4 24.92 -1.67 4.72
N PRO A 5 24.50 -0.62 5.46
CA PRO A 5 23.80 -0.82 6.72
C PRO A 5 22.43 -1.49 6.47
N ARG A 6 22.02 -2.34 7.42
CA ARG A 6 20.64 -2.82 7.50
C ARG A 6 19.77 -1.70 8.08
N LEU A 7 18.62 -1.47 7.46
CA LEU A 7 17.65 -0.46 7.86
C LEU A 7 16.34 -1.12 8.28
N MET A 8 15.52 -0.38 9.01
CA MET A 8 14.14 -0.73 9.36
C MET A 8 13.26 0.52 9.34
N ALA A 9 11.95 0.33 9.27
CA ALA A 9 10.98 1.39 9.50
C ALA A 9 11.13 1.94 10.93
N ASP A 10 11.01 3.27 11.09
CA ASP A 10 10.98 3.89 12.41
C ASP A 10 9.75 3.39 13.19
N PRO A 11 9.95 2.64 14.29
CA PRO A 11 8.87 1.98 14.99
C PRO A 11 8.05 2.93 15.85
N THR A 12 8.52 4.17 16.06
CA THR A 12 7.80 5.19 16.84
C THR A 12 6.70 5.88 16.04
N LYS A 13 6.60 5.59 14.74
CA LYS A 13 5.62 6.18 13.83
C LYS A 13 4.71 5.13 13.25
N GLY A 14 3.53 5.59 12.85
CA GLY A 14 2.50 4.77 12.23
C GLY A 14 2.19 5.19 10.79
N GLY A 15 1.18 4.53 10.23
CA GLY A 15 0.67 4.81 8.90
C GLY A 15 -0.43 3.82 8.50
N ALA A 16 -0.66 3.69 7.21
CA ALA A 16 -1.51 2.62 6.69
C ALA A 16 -0.90 1.99 5.43
N VAL A 17 -1.07 0.67 5.29
CA VAL A 17 -0.78 -0.06 4.06
C VAL A 17 -2.11 -0.47 3.44
N PHE A 18 -2.30 -0.12 2.17
CA PHE A 18 -3.49 -0.44 1.42
C PHE A 18 -3.11 -1.30 0.22
N ILE A 19 -3.67 -2.51 0.16
CA ILE A 19 -3.50 -3.41 -0.97
C ILE A 19 -4.81 -3.43 -1.71
N ILE A 20 -4.79 -3.17 -3.01
CA ILE A 20 -5.98 -3.26 -3.86
C ILE A 20 -5.60 -3.96 -5.14
N GLY A 21 -6.48 -4.79 -5.68
CA GLY A 21 -6.20 -5.43 -6.95
C GLY A 21 -7.42 -5.96 -7.67
N MET A 22 -7.21 -6.19 -8.96
CA MET A 22 -8.18 -6.76 -9.87
C MET A 22 -7.73 -8.16 -10.29
N HIS A 23 -8.60 -9.14 -10.17
CA HIS A 23 -8.41 -10.48 -10.71
C HIS A 23 -9.16 -10.63 -12.02
N VAL A 24 -8.51 -11.13 -13.08
CA VAL A 24 -9.16 -11.34 -14.38
C VAL A 24 -9.50 -12.82 -14.56
N HIS A 25 -10.80 -13.16 -14.51
CA HIS A 25 -11.30 -14.52 -14.69
C HIS A 25 -11.30 -14.97 -16.15
N ASP A 26 -11.51 -14.05 -17.10
CA ASP A 26 -11.51 -14.34 -18.52
C ASP A 26 -10.74 -13.27 -19.31
N TRP A 27 -9.59 -13.66 -19.86
CA TRP A 27 -8.70 -12.75 -20.60
C TRP A 27 -9.18 -12.51 -22.04
N ALA A 28 -10.04 -13.38 -22.57
CA ALA A 28 -10.55 -13.29 -23.94
C ALA A 28 -11.59 -12.18 -24.13
N ARG A 29 -12.00 -11.50 -23.05
CA ARG A 29 -13.03 -10.45 -23.05
C ARG A 29 -12.46 -9.08 -22.63
N PRO A 30 -11.54 -8.49 -23.41
CA PRO A 30 -10.87 -7.24 -23.06
C PRO A 30 -11.83 -6.05 -22.88
N SER A 31 -12.95 -6.01 -23.60
CA SER A 31 -13.99 -4.97 -23.40
C SER A 31 -14.58 -4.95 -21.99
N ASP A 32 -14.42 -6.04 -21.22
CA ASP A 32 -15.00 -6.17 -19.90
C ASP A 32 -13.97 -5.90 -18.79
N TRP A 33 -12.70 -6.28 -18.98
CA TRP A 33 -11.67 -6.10 -17.95
C TRP A 33 -10.72 -4.92 -18.21
N LEU A 34 -10.58 -4.45 -19.45
CA LEU A 34 -9.64 -3.38 -19.78
C LEU A 34 -10.04 -2.00 -19.22
N PRO A 35 -11.32 -1.57 -19.25
CA PRO A 35 -11.70 -0.31 -18.64
C PRO A 35 -11.33 -0.19 -17.15
N PRO A 36 -11.77 -1.11 -16.24
CA PRO A 36 -11.38 -1.01 -14.83
C PRO A 36 -9.87 -1.20 -14.62
N PHE A 37 -9.18 -1.95 -15.48
CA PHE A 37 -7.71 -2.02 -15.47
C PHE A 37 -7.05 -0.66 -15.70
N LEU A 38 -7.58 0.14 -16.62
CA LEU A 38 -7.06 1.48 -16.94
C LEU A 38 -7.45 2.55 -15.91
N ALA A 39 -8.41 2.28 -15.04
CA ALA A 39 -8.84 3.19 -13.98
C ALA A 39 -7.76 3.38 -12.89
N MET A 40 -7.11 2.28 -12.47
CA MET A 40 -6.10 2.32 -11.41
C MET A 40 -4.91 3.26 -11.72
N PRO A 41 -4.28 3.22 -12.92
CA PRO A 41 -3.24 4.19 -13.27
C PRO A 41 -3.71 5.66 -13.31
N ARG A 42 -5.00 5.94 -13.46
CA ARG A 42 -5.52 7.32 -13.38
C ARG A 42 -5.55 7.79 -11.93
N MET A 43 -6.12 6.97 -11.05
CA MET A 43 -6.11 7.22 -9.60
C MET A 43 -4.69 7.39 -9.06
N MET A 44 -3.74 6.53 -9.45
CA MET A 44 -2.36 6.63 -8.97
C MET A 44 -1.69 7.94 -9.42
N ARG A 45 -1.94 8.38 -10.66
CA ARG A 45 -1.43 9.67 -11.15
C ARG A 45 -2.01 10.87 -10.40
N GLU A 46 -3.28 10.83 -10.02
CA GLU A 46 -3.89 11.87 -9.17
C GLU A 46 -3.22 11.91 -7.79
N LEU A 47 -3.07 10.76 -7.15
CA LEU A 47 -2.43 10.64 -5.83
C LEU A 47 -0.95 11.03 -5.84
N GLU A 48 -0.21 10.69 -6.89
CA GLU A 48 1.20 11.08 -7.06
C GLU A 48 1.37 12.60 -7.26
N ARG A 49 0.43 13.25 -7.96
CA ARG A 49 0.45 14.70 -8.18
C ARG A 49 0.02 15.50 -6.94
N ASN A 50 -0.90 14.95 -6.16
CA ASN A 50 -1.50 15.61 -5.01
C ASN A 50 -1.04 14.97 -3.70
N ARG A 51 0.20 15.23 -3.29
CA ARG A 51 0.81 14.62 -2.08
C ARG A 51 0.08 14.94 -0.77
N ASP A 52 -0.75 15.97 -0.76
CA ASP A 52 -1.61 16.36 0.38
C ASP A 52 -2.76 15.37 0.61
N LEU A 53 -3.11 14.57 -0.40
CA LEU A 53 -4.06 13.46 -0.26
C LEU A 53 -3.51 12.34 0.62
N GLY A 54 -2.19 12.27 0.81
CA GLY A 54 -1.55 11.46 1.84
C GLY A 54 -1.05 10.09 1.42
N MET A 55 -1.16 9.73 0.14
CA MET A 55 -0.41 8.60 -0.40
C MET A 55 1.09 8.98 -0.46
N VAL A 56 1.93 8.11 0.09
CA VAL A 56 3.38 8.28 0.14
C VAL A 56 4.03 7.60 -1.05
N SER A 57 3.64 6.36 -1.33
CA SER A 57 4.14 5.60 -2.48
C SER A 57 3.19 4.47 -2.86
N ALA A 58 3.35 3.95 -4.08
CA ALA A 58 2.65 2.77 -4.57
C ALA A 58 3.62 1.82 -5.30
N ARG A 59 3.31 0.53 -5.31
CA ARG A 59 4.04 -0.52 -6.03
C ARG A 59 3.04 -1.43 -6.73
N TYR A 60 3.21 -1.58 -8.05
CA TYR A 60 2.41 -2.51 -8.84
C TYR A 60 2.98 -3.91 -8.72
N CYS A 61 2.12 -4.90 -8.52
CA CYS A 61 2.46 -6.29 -8.33
C CYS A 61 1.65 -7.17 -9.29
N LEU A 62 2.32 -8.16 -9.88
CA LEU A 62 1.68 -9.17 -10.72
C LEU A 62 1.66 -10.49 -9.96
N TRP A 63 0.47 -10.99 -9.65
CA TRP A 63 0.24 -12.25 -8.93
C TRP A 63 -0.52 -13.21 -9.86
N GLY A 64 0.07 -13.52 -11.01
CA GLY A 64 -0.55 -14.31 -12.06
C GLY A 64 -1.70 -13.56 -12.73
N ARG A 65 -2.94 -14.02 -12.51
CA ARG A 65 -4.15 -13.40 -13.08
C ARG A 65 -4.64 -12.18 -12.29
N THR A 66 -3.99 -11.90 -11.16
CA THR A 66 -4.29 -10.75 -10.32
C THR A 66 -3.24 -9.67 -10.52
N ILE A 67 -3.70 -8.45 -10.74
CA ILE A 67 -2.86 -7.26 -10.79
C ILE A 67 -3.20 -6.45 -9.54
N ALA A 68 -2.21 -6.25 -8.68
CA ALA A 68 -2.37 -5.59 -7.39
C ALA A 68 -1.51 -4.33 -7.31
N VAL A 69 -1.88 -3.43 -6.42
CA VAL A 69 -1.13 -2.24 -6.05
C VAL A 69 -1.03 -2.21 -4.53
N VAL A 70 0.20 -2.24 -4.03
CA VAL A 70 0.51 -1.98 -2.62
C VAL A 70 0.78 -0.50 -2.47
N GLN A 71 -0.03 0.18 -1.68
CA GLN A 71 0.05 1.61 -1.43
C GLN A 71 0.42 1.85 0.04
N TYR A 72 1.27 2.84 0.27
CA TYR A 72 1.69 3.27 1.58
C TYR A 72 1.14 4.68 1.83
N TRP A 73 0.47 4.87 2.96
CA TRP A 73 -0.26 6.07 3.30
C TRP A 73 0.21 6.65 4.62
N LYS A 74 0.17 7.99 4.72
CA LYS A 74 0.50 8.73 5.96
C LYS A 74 -0.36 8.27 7.14
N SER A 75 -1.63 7.97 6.90
CA SER A 75 -2.55 7.44 7.90
C SER A 75 -3.78 6.82 7.24
N PHE A 76 -4.58 6.07 8.01
CA PHE A 76 -5.85 5.52 7.53
C PHE A 76 -6.85 6.62 7.16
N GLU A 77 -6.90 7.71 7.91
CA GLU A 77 -7.82 8.83 7.70
C GLU A 77 -7.57 9.53 6.36
N HIS A 78 -6.31 9.59 5.91
CA HIS A 78 -5.97 10.10 4.58
C HIS A 78 -6.53 9.20 3.48
N LEU A 79 -6.33 7.89 3.60
CA LEU A 79 -6.87 6.89 2.67
C LEU A 79 -8.40 6.95 2.64
N GLU A 80 -9.05 6.94 3.81
CA GLU A 80 -10.50 6.97 3.92
C GLU A 80 -11.08 8.27 3.33
N ARG A 81 -10.48 9.42 3.65
CA ARG A 81 -10.89 10.72 3.09
C ARG A 81 -10.83 10.73 1.57
N TYR A 82 -9.76 10.17 0.99
CA TYR A 82 -9.64 10.05 -0.46
C TYR A 82 -10.72 9.12 -1.03
N ALA A 83 -10.91 7.94 -0.45
CA ALA A 83 -11.86 6.94 -0.94
C ALA A 83 -13.32 7.39 -0.86
N ARG A 84 -13.68 8.24 0.11
CA ARG A 84 -15.04 8.73 0.33
C ARG A 84 -15.36 10.03 -0.41
N ASN A 85 -14.37 10.70 -1.00
CA ASN A 85 -14.63 11.95 -1.72
C ASN A 85 -15.04 11.66 -3.16
N ASP A 86 -16.26 12.12 -3.50
CA ASP A 86 -16.87 11.90 -4.80
C ASP A 86 -16.26 12.73 -5.94
N GLU A 87 -15.40 13.70 -5.61
CA GLU A 87 -14.70 14.57 -6.57
C GLU A 87 -13.40 13.95 -7.12
N TYR A 88 -12.85 12.93 -6.44
CA TYR A 88 -11.59 12.27 -6.84
C TYR A 88 -11.80 11.07 -7.76
N GLU A 89 -10.73 10.62 -8.41
CA GLU A 89 -10.73 9.53 -9.40
C GLU A 89 -11.17 8.17 -8.80
N HIS A 90 -11.23 8.03 -7.48
CA HIS A 90 -11.73 6.80 -6.83
C HIS A 90 -13.19 6.47 -7.22
N ARG A 91 -14.09 7.46 -7.20
CA ARG A 91 -15.51 7.24 -7.52
C ARG A 91 -15.75 6.78 -8.97
N PRO A 92 -15.22 7.45 -10.01
CA PRO A 92 -15.39 6.97 -11.38
C PRO A 92 -14.75 5.59 -11.58
N ALA A 93 -13.60 5.31 -10.98
CA ALA A 93 -12.98 3.98 -11.04
C ALA A 93 -13.87 2.90 -10.41
N TRP A 94 -14.50 3.19 -9.25
CA TRP A 94 -15.45 2.28 -8.62
C TRP A 94 -16.66 1.99 -9.51
N LEU A 95 -17.19 3.01 -10.20
CA LEU A 95 -18.30 2.84 -11.15
C LEU A 95 -17.90 1.98 -12.36
N GLU A 96 -16.69 2.16 -12.90
CA GLU A 96 -16.17 1.34 -13.99
C GLU A 96 -16.03 -0.13 -13.56
N PHE A 97 -15.49 -0.38 -12.35
CA PHE A 97 -15.41 -1.72 -11.80
C PHE A 97 -16.80 -2.33 -11.58
N TYR A 98 -17.72 -1.62 -10.95
CA TYR A 98 -19.06 -2.13 -10.66
C TYR A 98 -19.80 -2.51 -11.95
N ARG A 99 -19.68 -1.70 -13.01
CA ARG A 99 -20.24 -2.02 -14.34
C ARG A 99 -19.60 -3.26 -14.97
N ALA A 100 -18.31 -3.47 -14.79
CA ALA A 100 -17.63 -4.67 -15.28
C ALA A 100 -18.08 -5.92 -14.52
N ALA A 101 -18.20 -5.82 -13.19
CA ALA A 101 -18.64 -6.91 -12.32
C ALA A 101 -20.13 -7.26 -12.49
N SER A 102 -20.99 -6.28 -12.82
CA SER A 102 -22.43 -6.50 -13.00
C SER A 102 -22.81 -7.22 -14.30
N LYS A 103 -21.87 -7.41 -15.23
CA LYS A 103 -22.12 -8.17 -16.47
C LYS A 103 -22.27 -9.66 -16.15
N SER A 104 -23.23 -10.32 -16.80
CA SER A 104 -23.42 -11.77 -16.67
C SER A 104 -22.10 -12.52 -16.92
N GLY A 105 -21.70 -13.38 -15.96
CA GLY A 105 -20.46 -14.16 -16.02
C GLY A 105 -19.19 -13.49 -15.47
N SER A 106 -19.28 -12.38 -14.71
CA SER A 106 -18.19 -11.69 -13.95
C SER A 106 -16.77 -11.96 -14.45
N THR A 107 -16.32 -11.22 -15.47
CA THR A 107 -14.98 -11.37 -16.06
C THR A 107 -13.85 -10.88 -15.17
N VAL A 108 -14.18 -10.10 -14.14
CA VAL A 108 -13.25 -9.52 -13.17
C VAL A 108 -13.76 -9.69 -11.74
N GLY A 109 -12.81 -9.77 -10.80
CA GLY A 109 -13.04 -9.59 -9.36
C GLY A 109 -12.16 -8.47 -8.83
N ILE A 110 -12.55 -7.89 -7.69
CA ILE A 110 -11.74 -6.91 -6.95
C ILE A 110 -11.54 -7.42 -5.54
N PHE A 111 -10.40 -7.07 -4.97
CA PHE A 111 -10.18 -7.16 -3.53
C PHE A 111 -9.48 -5.89 -3.06
N HIS A 112 -9.64 -5.60 -1.78
CA HIS A 112 -8.83 -4.61 -1.11
C HIS A 112 -8.65 -4.98 0.37
N GLU A 113 -7.48 -4.66 0.91
CA GLU A 113 -7.09 -4.90 2.29
C GLU A 113 -6.44 -3.63 2.83
N THR A 114 -6.84 -3.24 4.03
CA THR A 114 -6.25 -2.08 4.72
C THR A 114 -5.66 -2.54 6.03
N TYR A 115 -4.37 -2.27 6.23
CA TYR A 115 -3.64 -2.56 7.45
C TYR A 115 -3.22 -1.24 8.10
N VAL A 116 -3.78 -0.96 9.27
CA VAL A 116 -3.36 0.18 10.08
C VAL A 116 -2.07 -0.21 10.80
N VAL A 117 -1.03 0.59 10.57
CA VAL A 117 0.26 0.43 11.23
C VAL A 117 0.27 1.37 12.43
N ALA A 118 0.00 0.83 13.62
CA ALA A 118 0.20 1.58 14.85
C ALA A 118 1.72 1.72 15.13
N PRO A 119 2.16 2.83 15.76
CA PRO A 119 3.47 2.89 16.37
C PRO A 119 3.69 1.64 17.20
N GLY A 120 4.77 0.95 16.90
CA GLY A 120 5.14 -0.21 17.65
C GLY A 120 4.63 -1.57 17.16
N ALA A 121 3.75 -1.59 16.17
CA ALA A 121 3.02 -2.80 15.78
C ALA A 121 3.55 -3.46 14.49
N THR A 122 4.79 -3.17 14.09
CA THR A 122 5.36 -3.71 12.85
C THR A 122 6.81 -4.16 13.01
N GLU A 123 7.18 -5.13 12.19
CA GLU A 123 8.55 -5.58 11.99
C GLU A 123 8.93 -5.34 10.53
N SER A 124 10.16 -4.86 10.29
CA SER A 124 10.66 -4.68 8.94
C SER A 124 12.18 -4.72 8.92
N LEU A 125 12.73 -5.15 7.78
CA LEU A 125 14.16 -5.20 7.53
C LEU A 125 14.43 -4.89 6.06
N TYR A 126 15.36 -3.97 5.82
CA TYR A 126 15.77 -3.54 4.49
C TYR A 126 17.30 -3.63 4.40
N PHE A 127 17.78 -4.35 3.40
CA PHE A 127 19.21 -4.48 3.13
C PHE A 127 19.46 -4.13 1.67
N ASN A 128 20.33 -3.14 1.42
CA ASN A 128 20.62 -2.68 0.07
C ASN A 128 19.37 -2.25 -0.73
N MET A 129 18.43 -1.57 -0.06
CA MET A 129 17.20 -1.03 -0.65
C MET A 129 17.19 0.50 -0.54
N PRO A 130 16.44 1.20 -1.42
CA PRO A 130 16.20 2.64 -1.25
C PRO A 130 15.62 2.94 0.14
N PRO A 131 16.06 4.02 0.81
CA PRO A 131 15.65 4.33 2.19
C PRO A 131 14.17 4.73 2.30
N ASP A 132 13.50 5.06 1.20
CA ASP A 132 12.08 5.39 1.11
C ASP A 132 11.22 4.21 0.60
N PHE A 133 11.78 3.00 0.50
CA PHE A 133 11.07 1.83 0.01
C PHE A 133 10.11 1.24 1.06
N GLY A 134 8.84 1.09 0.67
CA GLY A 134 7.84 0.46 1.51
C GLY A 134 7.49 1.30 2.74
N LEU A 135 7.42 0.68 3.91
CA LEU A 135 7.01 1.36 5.15
C LEU A 135 8.02 2.43 5.60
N THR A 136 9.31 2.31 5.25
CA THR A 136 10.30 3.36 5.56
C THR A 136 10.01 4.67 4.83
N GLY A 137 9.30 4.64 3.70
CA GLY A 137 8.84 5.87 3.04
C GLY A 137 7.84 6.65 3.88
N VAL A 138 7.08 5.96 4.75
CA VAL A 138 6.07 6.56 5.63
C VAL A 138 6.69 6.99 6.95
N THR A 139 7.42 6.09 7.59
CA THR A 139 7.93 6.30 8.96
C THR A 139 9.35 6.89 8.98
N GLY A 140 10.09 6.80 7.88
CA GLY A 140 11.52 7.02 7.82
C GLY A 140 12.31 5.72 8.02
N ALA A 141 13.55 5.70 7.53
CA ALA A 141 14.46 4.58 7.73
C ALA A 141 15.43 4.87 8.89
N ILE A 142 15.63 3.88 9.76
CA ILE A 142 16.63 3.93 10.83
C ILE A 142 17.54 2.69 10.79
N PRO A 143 18.80 2.79 11.24
CA PRO A 143 19.70 1.64 11.29
C PRO A 143 19.22 0.56 12.27
N VAL A 144 19.41 -0.70 11.86
CA VAL A 144 19.31 -1.85 12.76
C VAL A 144 20.59 -1.91 13.61
N HIS A 145 20.44 -1.97 14.93
CA HIS A 145 21.55 -2.08 15.88
C HIS A 145 21.41 -3.35 16.74
N ALA A 146 22.38 -3.60 17.64
CA ALA A 146 22.51 -4.88 18.34
C ALA A 146 21.27 -5.38 19.12
N ARG A 147 20.36 -4.49 19.54
CA ARG A 147 19.09 -4.86 20.21
C ARG A 147 17.94 -5.14 19.23
N ARG A 148 18.23 -5.25 17.93
CA ARG A 148 17.27 -5.36 16.82
C ARG A 148 17.69 -6.38 15.77
N GLU A 149 18.52 -7.34 16.18
CA GLU A 149 19.11 -8.32 15.26
C GLU A 149 18.05 -9.31 14.75
N THR A 150 17.14 -9.71 15.64
CA THR A 150 16.06 -10.65 15.33
C THR A 150 14.76 -9.94 14.98
N ALA A 151 13.88 -10.64 14.25
CA ALA A 151 12.54 -10.14 13.95
C ALA A 151 11.72 -9.90 15.23
N HIS A 152 11.85 -10.81 16.21
CA HIS A 152 11.18 -10.69 17.50
C HIS A 152 11.60 -9.41 18.25
N GLU A 153 12.90 -9.13 18.33
CA GLU A 153 13.40 -7.89 18.94
C GLU A 153 12.90 -6.64 18.24
N ARG A 154 12.92 -6.63 16.89
CA ARG A 154 12.40 -5.51 16.10
C ARG A 154 10.90 -5.31 16.32
N LEU A 155 10.11 -6.37 16.50
CA LEU A 155 8.69 -6.26 16.79
C LEU A 155 8.41 -5.80 18.24
N HIS A 156 9.16 -6.28 19.23
CA HIS A 156 8.92 -5.96 20.65
C HIS A 156 9.38 -4.56 21.05
N GLU A 157 10.55 -4.11 20.58
CA GLU A 157 11.02 -2.74 20.85
C GLU A 157 10.12 -1.69 20.17
N SER A 158 9.40 -2.13 19.15
CA SER A 158 8.34 -1.34 18.55
C SER A 158 7.22 -1.15 19.61
N GLY A 159 6.71 -2.19 20.24
CA GLY A 159 5.61 -2.11 21.21
C GLY A 159 5.93 -1.39 22.54
N GLU A 160 7.14 -1.52 23.09
CA GLU A 160 7.47 -1.06 24.45
C GLU A 160 7.49 0.47 24.63
N ARG A 161 7.74 1.25 23.57
CA ARG A 161 7.70 2.74 23.64
C ARG A 161 6.32 3.33 23.41
N GLY A 162 5.40 2.60 22.78
CA GLY A 162 4.00 3.03 22.60
C GLY A 162 3.16 2.90 23.87
N ALA A 163 3.59 2.08 24.83
CA ALA A 163 2.90 1.86 26.10
C ALA A 163 3.36 2.79 27.25
N GLN A 164 4.37 3.62 27.03
CA GLN A 164 4.95 4.54 28.03
C GLN A 164 4.70 6.03 27.71
N ALA A 165 3.86 6.34 26.71
CA ALA A 165 3.51 7.70 26.29
C ALA A 165 2.04 8.02 26.55
#